data_AF-A0A9D4TA79-F1
#
_entry.id   AF-A0A9D4TA79-F1
#
_cell.length_a   1.000
_cell.length_b   1.000
_cell.length_c   1.000
_cell.angle_alpha   90.00
_cell.angle_beta   90.00
_cell.angle_gamma   90.00
#
_symmetry.space_group_name_H-M   'P 1'
#
loop_
_entity.id
_entity.type
_entity.pdbx_description
1 polymer ?
#
loop_
_entity_poly.entity_id
_entity_poly.type
_entity_poly.pdbx_seq_one_letter_code
_entity_poly.pdbx_strand_id
1 'polypeptide(L)'
;MNPYIADIEINLDAVNSGLRAVKALRCAVGGHGNRMCKILKAEWSRQARLYRIHLEVQLLSSMGEHGNKQVHKEFNRLASQATEFLWQSALLQLRAHHRPKKKGVPGNRIFTEGDVMLPEEVSKCLAQGPKFAVQPQTTASERLSLVRKVSSLAPASEMDRCVSSGVDVLLRDNSDPGP
;
A
#
# COMPACT_ATOMS: atom_id res chain seq x y z
N MET A 1 -33.55 0.87 -21.89
CA MET A 1 -32.52 1.34 -20.94
C MET A 1 -31.62 0.15 -20.65
N ASN A 2 -30.31 0.28 -20.85
CA ASN A 2 -29.39 -0.85 -20.67
C ASN A 2 -29.21 -1.10 -19.14
N PRO A 3 -29.61 -2.27 -18.60
CA PRO A 3 -29.57 -2.54 -17.16
C PRO A 3 -28.17 -2.35 -16.56
N TYR A 4 -27.11 -2.52 -17.36
CA TYR A 4 -25.73 -2.33 -16.94
C TYR A 4 -25.35 -0.86 -16.64
N ILE A 5 -26.10 0.13 -17.13
CA ILE A 5 -25.83 1.55 -16.85
C ILE A 5 -26.34 1.94 -15.45
N ALA A 6 -27.45 1.36 -14.99
CA ALA A 6 -27.99 1.60 -13.66
C ALA A 6 -27.07 1.05 -12.55
N ASP A 7 -26.45 -0.11 -12.79
CA ASP A 7 -25.46 -0.68 -11.86
C ASP A 7 -24.17 0.16 -11.75
N ILE A 8 -23.81 0.90 -12.80
CA ILE A 8 -22.67 1.82 -12.79
C ILE A 8 -22.97 3.07 -11.93
N GLU A 9 -24.18 3.62 -11.98
CA GLU A 9 -24.60 4.78 -11.18
C GLU A 9 -24.65 4.46 -9.67
N ILE A 10 -25.20 3.30 -9.29
CA ILE A 10 -25.22 2.81 -7.88
C ILE A 10 -23.80 2.71 -7.32
N ASN A 11 -22.82 2.40 -8.16
CA ASN A 11 -21.44 2.20 -7.77
C ASN A 11 -20.68 3.52 -7.59
N LEU A 12 -21.06 4.55 -8.33
CA LEU A 12 -20.52 5.90 -8.13
C LEU A 12 -20.89 6.44 -6.75
N ASP A 13 -22.09 6.11 -6.25
CA ASP A 13 -22.52 6.47 -4.90
C ASP A 13 -21.77 5.72 -3.80
N ALA A 14 -21.42 4.45 -4.01
CA ALA A 14 -20.56 3.69 -3.11
C ALA A 14 -19.14 4.28 -3.05
N VAL A 15 -18.58 4.63 -4.22
CA VAL A 15 -17.29 5.34 -4.35
C VAL A 15 -17.33 6.70 -3.65
N ASN A 16 -18.39 7.47 -3.86
CA ASN A 16 -18.60 8.77 -3.23
C ASN A 16 -18.80 8.63 -1.70
N SER A 17 -19.45 7.56 -1.25
CA SER A 17 -19.60 7.21 0.16
C SER A 17 -18.25 6.86 0.80
N GLY A 18 -17.43 6.06 0.12
CA GLY A 18 -16.05 5.79 0.51
C GLY A 18 -15.20 7.07 0.60
N LEU A 19 -15.33 7.96 -0.38
CA LEU A 19 -14.66 9.27 -0.38
C LEU A 19 -15.12 10.16 0.79
N ARG A 20 -16.41 10.11 1.15
CA ARG A 20 -16.97 10.82 2.31
C ARG A 20 -16.45 10.25 3.63
N ALA A 21 -16.34 8.92 3.76
CA ALA A 21 -15.75 8.27 4.93
C ALA A 21 -14.25 8.61 5.08
N VAL A 22 -13.53 8.65 3.96
CA VAL A 22 -12.12 9.09 3.89
C VAL A 22 -11.99 10.57 4.29
N LYS A 23 -12.92 11.43 3.85
CA LYS A 23 -13.01 12.84 4.29
C LYS A 23 -13.43 13.00 5.76
N ALA A 24 -14.12 12.04 6.36
CA ALA A 24 -14.46 12.07 7.79
C ALA A 24 -13.25 11.67 8.67
N LEU A 25 -12.37 10.79 8.16
CA LEU A 25 -11.08 10.43 8.78
C LEU A 25 -10.06 11.58 8.82
N ARG A 26 -10.37 12.71 8.16
CA ARG A 26 -9.59 13.95 8.05
C ARG A 26 -9.24 14.64 9.37
N CYS A 27 -9.89 14.27 10.48
CA CYS A 27 -9.66 14.91 11.78
C CYS A 27 -8.70 14.14 12.71
N ALA A 28 -8.25 12.93 12.35
CA ALA A 28 -7.50 12.06 13.26
C ALA A 28 -5.99 11.93 12.91
N VAL A 29 -5.19 12.82 13.51
CA VAL A 29 -3.88 12.56 14.16
C VAL A 29 -2.69 12.05 13.30
N GLY A 30 -1.59 12.82 13.29
CA GLY A 30 -0.20 12.35 13.31
C GLY A 30 0.17 11.12 12.45
N GLY A 31 1.10 10.27 12.92
CA GLY A 31 1.54 9.06 12.20
C GLY A 31 0.43 8.05 11.86
N HIS A 32 -0.80 8.24 12.35
CA HIS A 32 -1.96 7.42 12.01
C HIS A 32 -2.50 7.66 10.61
N GLY A 33 -2.27 8.83 10.00
CA GLY A 33 -2.73 9.13 8.63
C GLY A 33 -2.21 8.12 7.60
N ASN A 34 -0.91 7.79 7.64
CA ASN A 34 -0.32 6.80 6.72
C ASN A 34 -0.87 5.38 6.95
N ARG A 35 -1.11 4.99 8.21
CA ARG A 35 -1.72 3.69 8.54
C ARG A 35 -3.14 3.63 8.00
N MET A 36 -3.90 4.72 8.16
CA MET A 36 -5.25 4.82 7.63
C MET A 36 -5.25 4.79 6.11
N CYS A 37 -4.34 5.49 5.44
CA CYS A 37 -4.20 5.38 3.98
C CYS A 37 -3.91 3.94 3.53
N LYS A 38 -3.05 3.18 4.24
CA LYS A 38 -2.79 1.77 3.90
C LYS A 38 -4.01 0.88 4.10
N ILE A 39 -4.72 1.05 5.22
CA ILE A 39 -5.96 0.29 5.51
C ILE A 39 -7.02 0.63 4.46
N LEU A 40 -7.19 1.91 4.15
CA LEU A 40 -8.11 2.38 3.11
C LEU A 40 -7.72 1.84 1.73
N LYS A 41 -6.43 1.85 1.37
CA LYS A 41 -5.96 1.26 0.10
C LYS A 41 -6.24 -0.24 0.03
N ALA A 42 -5.98 -0.97 1.12
CA ALA A 42 -6.22 -2.40 1.21
C ALA A 42 -7.72 -2.71 1.08
N GLU A 43 -8.56 -1.98 1.80
CA GLU A 43 -10.01 -2.14 1.75
C GLU A 43 -10.58 -1.76 0.37
N TRP A 44 -10.09 -0.68 -0.23
CA TRP A 44 -10.45 -0.28 -1.59
C TRP A 44 -10.10 -1.36 -2.61
N SER A 45 -8.89 -1.94 -2.50
CA SER A 45 -8.45 -3.03 -3.36
C SER A 45 -9.29 -4.29 -3.17
N ARG A 46 -9.72 -4.57 -1.94
CA ARG A 46 -10.63 -5.68 -1.61
C ARG A 46 -11.99 -5.48 -2.27
N GLN A 47 -12.58 -4.28 -2.14
CA GLN A 47 -13.88 -3.97 -2.75
C GLN A 47 -13.83 -4.02 -4.27
N ALA A 48 -12.79 -3.46 -4.90
CA ALA A 48 -12.60 -3.53 -6.34
C ALA A 48 -12.50 -4.99 -6.84
N ARG A 49 -11.83 -5.88 -6.08
CA ARG A 49 -11.76 -7.31 -6.39
C ARG A 49 -13.11 -8.00 -6.28
N LEU A 50 -13.86 -7.74 -5.20
CA LEU A 50 -15.20 -8.31 -5.01
C LEU A 50 -16.13 -7.90 -6.14
N TYR A 51 -16.09 -6.63 -6.55
CA TYR A 51 -16.90 -6.14 -7.66
C TYR A 51 -16.53 -6.79 -8.99
N ARG A 52 -15.23 -6.99 -9.26
CA ARG A 52 -14.76 -7.72 -10.45
C ARG A 52 -15.27 -9.15 -10.48
N ILE A 53 -15.19 -9.87 -9.35
CA ILE A 53 -15.72 -11.23 -9.23
C ILE A 53 -17.23 -11.25 -9.49
N HIS A 54 -17.97 -10.30 -8.92
CA HIS A 54 -19.42 -10.21 -9.11
C HIS A 54 -19.80 -10.02 -10.59
N LEU A 55 -19.13 -9.09 -11.28
CA LEU A 55 -19.34 -8.86 -12.71
C LEU A 55 -18.91 -10.04 -13.57
N GLU A 56 -17.83 -10.74 -13.20
CA GLU A 56 -17.40 -11.97 -13.89
C GLU A 56 -18.50 -13.04 -13.81
N VAL A 57 -19.11 -13.25 -12.63
CA VAL A 57 -20.24 -14.18 -12.46
C VAL A 57 -21.45 -13.76 -13.31
N GLN A 58 -21.80 -12.47 -13.35
CA GLN A 58 -22.92 -11.98 -14.17
C GLN A 58 -22.65 -12.13 -15.68
N LEU A 59 -21.43 -11.85 -16.14
CA LEU A 59 -21.04 -12.01 -17.54
C LEU A 59 -21.04 -13.47 -17.97
N LEU A 60 -20.52 -14.37 -17.12
CA LEU A 60 -20.56 -15.82 -17.37
C LEU A 60 -22.00 -16.36 -17.39
N SER A 61 -22.90 -15.78 -16.58
CA SER A 61 -24.31 -16.19 -16.53
C SER A 61 -25.13 -15.69 -17.73
N SER A 62 -24.71 -14.61 -18.40
CA SER A 62 -25.49 -13.96 -19.46
C SER A 62 -25.04 -14.29 -20.88
N MET A 63 -23.81 -14.77 -21.09
CA MET A 63 -23.24 -14.92 -22.42
C MET A 63 -22.45 -16.23 -22.60
N GLY A 64 -22.72 -16.94 -23.70
CA GLY A 64 -22.13 -18.25 -24.00
C GLY A 64 -20.59 -18.27 -24.09
N GLU A 65 -20.02 -19.47 -23.94
CA GLU A 65 -18.62 -19.75 -23.56
C GLU A 65 -17.51 -19.19 -24.47
N HIS A 66 -17.78 -18.81 -25.72
CA HIS A 66 -16.74 -18.67 -26.75
C HIS A 66 -16.41 -17.23 -27.19
N GLY A 67 -17.22 -16.22 -26.86
CA GLY A 67 -17.00 -14.83 -27.32
C GLY A 67 -16.21 -13.92 -26.38
N ASN A 68 -15.98 -14.31 -25.13
CA ASN A 68 -15.88 -13.32 -24.05
C ASN A 68 -14.53 -13.11 -23.36
N LYS A 69 -13.50 -13.88 -23.72
CA LYS A 69 -12.18 -13.74 -23.07
C LYS A 69 -11.57 -12.35 -23.30
N GLN A 70 -11.78 -11.77 -24.48
CA GLN A 70 -11.21 -10.47 -24.82
C GLN A 70 -11.93 -9.32 -24.10
N VAL A 71 -13.28 -9.34 -24.07
CA VAL A 71 -14.09 -8.33 -23.37
C VAL A 71 -13.80 -8.35 -21.86
N HIS A 72 -13.71 -9.55 -21.27
CA HIS A 72 -13.36 -9.70 -19.86
C HIS A 72 -11.95 -9.18 -19.55
N LYS A 73 -10.96 -9.47 -20.41
CA LYS A 73 -9.58 -8.98 -20.24
C LYS A 73 -9.53 -7.45 -20.30
N GLU A 74 -10.23 -6.84 -21.25
CA GLU A 74 -10.26 -5.39 -21.42
C GLU A 74 -10.98 -4.69 -20.25
N PHE A 75 -12.10 -5.27 -19.80
CA PHE A 75 -12.80 -4.79 -18.61
C PHE A 75 -11.89 -4.82 -17.37
N ASN A 76 -11.20 -5.94 -17.13
CA ASN A 76 -10.28 -6.08 -16.01
C ASN A 76 -9.12 -5.07 -16.04
N ARG A 77 -8.62 -4.76 -17.25
CA ARG A 77 -7.61 -3.74 -17.48
C ARG A 77 -8.15 -2.35 -17.10
N LEU A 78 -9.32 -1.97 -17.64
CA LEU A 78 -9.97 -0.69 -17.35
C LEU A 78 -10.30 -0.53 -15.87
N ALA A 79 -10.87 -1.55 -15.23
CA ALA A 79 -11.19 -1.54 -13.81
C ALA A 79 -9.94 -1.33 -12.95
N SER A 80 -8.82 -1.99 -13.29
CA SER A 80 -7.55 -1.82 -12.56
C SER A 80 -7.00 -0.40 -12.71
N GLN A 81 -7.03 0.14 -13.93
CA GLN A 81 -6.58 1.52 -14.22
C GLN A 81 -7.44 2.56 -13.50
N ALA A 82 -8.77 2.42 -13.57
CA ALA A 82 -9.71 3.32 -12.89
C ALA A 82 -9.56 3.26 -11.37
N THR A 83 -9.38 2.06 -10.80
CA THR A 83 -9.18 1.87 -9.35
C THR A 83 -7.94 2.61 -8.86
N GLU A 84 -6.81 2.46 -9.55
CA GLU A 84 -5.57 3.16 -9.15
C GLU A 84 -5.69 4.68 -9.40
N PHE A 85 -6.30 5.12 -10.50
CA PHE A 85 -6.53 6.54 -10.78
C PHE A 85 -7.38 7.21 -9.68
N LEU A 86 -8.48 6.57 -9.27
CA LEU A 86 -9.35 7.06 -8.20
C LEU A 86 -8.62 7.08 -6.86
N TRP A 87 -7.82 6.04 -6.57
CA TRP A 87 -6.99 6.00 -5.39
C TRP A 87 -5.98 7.16 -5.36
N GLN A 88 -5.28 7.43 -6.45
CA GLN A 88 -4.31 8.53 -6.53
C GLN A 88 -4.98 9.89 -6.36
N SER A 89 -6.17 10.07 -6.95
CA SER A 89 -6.97 11.29 -6.80
C SER A 89 -7.42 11.52 -5.34
N ALA A 90 -7.85 10.46 -4.65
CA ALA A 90 -8.17 10.52 -3.22
C ALA A 90 -6.92 10.74 -2.36
N LEU A 91 -5.80 10.11 -2.70
CA LEU A 91 -4.54 10.20 -1.98
C LEU A 91 -3.95 11.62 -2.05
N LEU A 92 -4.07 12.31 -3.18
CA LEU A 92 -3.65 13.71 -3.30
C LEU A 92 -4.42 14.61 -2.32
N GLN A 93 -5.73 14.41 -2.18
CA GLN A 93 -6.54 15.16 -1.20
C GLN A 93 -6.14 14.84 0.25
N LEU A 94 -5.77 13.59 0.53
CA LEU A 94 -5.26 13.17 1.83
C LEU A 94 -3.87 13.76 2.14
N ARG A 95 -2.98 13.82 1.14
CA ARG A 95 -1.60 14.33 1.28
C ARG A 95 -1.51 15.85 1.34
N ALA A 96 -2.39 16.57 0.65
CA ALA A 96 -2.40 18.04 0.62
C ALA A 96 -2.51 18.67 2.02
N HIS A 97 -3.06 17.94 2.99
CA HIS A 97 -3.23 18.39 4.37
C HIS A 97 -2.25 17.77 5.38
N HIS A 98 -1.34 16.89 4.94
CA HIS A 98 -0.46 16.06 5.79
C HIS A 98 1.03 16.39 5.64
N ARG A 99 1.42 17.67 5.69
CA ARG A 99 2.82 18.03 6.01
C ARG A 99 2.93 18.33 7.51
N PRO A 100 3.09 17.32 8.39
CA PRO A 100 3.46 17.62 9.76
C PRO A 100 4.87 18.20 9.74
N LYS A 101 5.03 19.48 10.08
CA LYS A 101 6.31 20.03 10.53
C LYS A 101 6.67 19.30 11.83
N LYS A 102 7.33 18.14 11.74
CA LYS A 102 7.73 17.37 12.93
C LYS A 102 8.84 18.10 13.67
N LYS A 103 8.53 18.72 14.81
CA LYS A 103 9.46 18.74 15.94
C LYS A 103 9.34 17.37 16.63
N GLY A 104 10.48 16.73 16.92
CA GLY A 104 10.50 15.40 17.53
C GLY A 104 9.77 15.42 18.88
N VAL A 105 8.59 14.81 18.94
CA VAL A 105 7.88 14.59 20.20
C VAL A 105 8.32 13.23 20.75
N PRO A 106 8.67 13.10 22.05
CA PRO A 106 9.03 11.84 22.66
C PRO A 106 7.91 10.80 22.48
N GLY A 107 8.30 9.58 22.09
CA GLY A 107 7.39 8.51 21.67
C GLY A 107 6.36 8.09 22.73
N ASN A 108 5.22 7.58 22.28
CA ASN A 108 4.14 7.10 23.14
C ASN A 108 4.62 5.98 24.09
N ARG A 109 4.04 5.90 25.30
CA ARG A 109 4.23 4.78 26.22
C ARG A 109 3.82 3.47 25.55
N ILE A 110 4.68 2.46 25.64
CA ILE A 110 4.40 1.09 25.20
C ILE A 110 3.62 0.40 26.32
N PHE A 111 2.50 -0.21 25.98
CA PHE A 111 1.75 -1.07 26.89
C PHE A 111 2.07 -2.52 26.54
N THR A 112 2.53 -3.29 27.53
CA THR A 112 2.76 -4.73 27.44
C THR A 112 1.60 -5.45 28.11
N GLU A 113 1.08 -6.49 27.46
CA GLU A 113 0.09 -7.36 28.07
C GLU A 113 0.78 -8.27 29.11
N GLY A 114 0.32 -8.23 30.37
CA GLY A 114 0.82 -9.11 31.44
C GLY A 114 2.07 -8.65 32.19
N ASP A 115 2.27 -7.34 32.40
CA ASP A 115 3.39 -6.78 33.20
C ASP A 115 4.79 -7.28 32.82
N VAL A 116 4.98 -7.62 31.53
CA VAL A 116 6.27 -8.05 31.00
C VAL A 116 7.21 -6.85 30.90
N MET A 117 8.29 -6.86 31.68
CA MET A 117 9.36 -5.87 31.56
C MET A 117 10.16 -6.11 30.28
N LEU A 118 10.05 -5.18 29.33
CA LEU A 118 10.84 -5.21 28.11
C LEU A 118 12.26 -4.68 28.37
N PRO A 119 13.30 -5.32 27.79
CA PRO A 119 14.64 -4.75 27.75
C PRO A 119 14.61 -3.32 27.16
N GLU A 120 15.45 -2.43 27.68
CA GLU A 120 15.45 -1.00 27.32
C GLU A 120 15.66 -0.78 25.82
N GLU A 121 16.48 -1.63 25.19
CA GLU A 121 16.75 -1.62 23.75
C GLU A 121 15.49 -1.91 22.93
N VAL A 122 14.69 -2.88 23.37
CA VAL A 122 13.43 -3.27 22.73
C VAL A 122 12.38 -2.19 22.95
N SER A 123 12.31 -1.64 24.17
CA SER A 123 11.43 -0.51 24.50
C SER A 123 11.74 0.72 23.66
N LYS A 124 13.02 1.11 23.53
CA LYS A 124 13.44 2.21 22.65
C LYS A 124 13.08 1.96 21.18
N CYS A 125 13.20 0.73 20.70
CA CYS A 125 12.83 0.37 19.34
C CYS A 125 11.31 0.46 19.10
N LEU A 126 10.50 -0.08 20.03
CA LEU A 126 9.05 -0.08 19.94
C LEU A 126 8.42 1.31 20.17
N ALA A 127 9.08 2.18 20.95
CA ALA A 127 8.61 3.54 21.24
C ALA A 127 8.68 4.45 20.00
N GLN A 128 9.47 4.06 18.99
CA GLN A 128 9.48 4.68 17.67
C GLN A 128 8.19 4.39 16.88
N GLY A 129 7.28 3.59 17.45
CA GLY A 129 6.08 3.08 16.81
C GLY A 129 6.42 1.95 15.82
N PRO A 130 5.40 1.33 15.21
CA PRO A 130 5.62 0.36 14.14
C PRO A 130 6.39 1.01 12.99
N LYS A 131 7.68 0.70 12.88
CA LYS A 131 8.64 1.21 11.87
C LYS A 131 8.30 0.83 10.42
N PHE A 132 7.19 0.13 10.18
CA PHE A 132 6.81 -0.46 8.89
C PHE A 132 6.18 0.50 7.88
N ALA A 133 6.45 1.81 7.94
CA ALA A 133 5.85 2.76 6.99
C ALA A 133 6.80 3.78 6.38
N VAL A 134 8.03 3.88 6.87
CA VAL A 134 9.07 4.70 6.23
C VAL A 134 10.32 3.86 6.27
N GLN A 135 10.80 3.44 5.09
CA GLN A 135 12.13 2.86 4.98
C GLN A 135 13.08 3.84 5.66
N PRO A 136 13.85 3.42 6.68
CA PRO A 136 14.79 4.33 7.33
C PRO A 136 15.62 5.00 6.24
N GLN A 137 15.81 6.32 6.36
CA GLN A 137 16.66 7.09 5.45
C GLN A 137 18.10 6.60 5.65
N THR A 138 18.42 5.49 5.01
CA THR A 138 19.72 4.87 5.02
C THR A 138 20.51 5.42 3.86
N THR A 139 21.70 5.91 4.16
CA THR A 139 22.67 6.34 3.16
C THR A 139 23.01 5.20 2.21
N ALA A 140 23.50 5.51 1.01
CA ALA A 140 23.91 4.49 0.04
C ALA A 140 24.97 3.52 0.61
N SER A 141 25.89 4.04 1.45
CA SER A 141 26.91 3.23 2.13
C SER A 141 26.31 2.27 3.15
N GLU A 142 25.31 2.68 3.93
CA GLU A 142 24.59 1.80 4.87
C GLU A 142 23.81 0.71 4.14
N ARG A 143 23.18 1.03 3.00
CA ARG A 143 22.47 0.05 2.17
C ARG A 143 23.42 -0.99 1.59
N LEU A 144 24.59 -0.57 1.08
CA LEU A 144 25.64 -1.50 0.63
C LEU A 144 26.19 -2.37 1.76
N SER A 145 26.36 -1.79 2.94
CA SER A 145 26.82 -2.52 4.13
C SER A 145 25.81 -3.61 4.54
N LEU A 146 24.51 -3.30 4.42
CA LEU A 146 23.45 -4.27 4.66
C LEU A 146 23.46 -5.40 3.63
N VAL A 147 23.60 -5.08 2.33
CA VAL A 147 23.72 -6.10 1.27
C VAL A 147 24.88 -7.06 1.58
N ARG A 148 26.06 -6.53 1.90
CA ARG A 148 27.23 -7.36 2.25
C ARG A 148 26.97 -8.26 3.46
N LYS A 149 26.36 -7.70 4.51
CA LYS A 149 26.01 -8.46 5.73
C LYS A 149 24.99 -9.57 5.47
N VAL A 150 24.01 -9.33 4.60
CA VAL A 150 23.02 -10.36 4.24
C VAL A 150 23.66 -11.43 3.36
N SER A 151 24.44 -11.02 2.37
CA SER A 151 25.13 -11.96 1.47
C SER A 151 26.12 -12.86 2.21
N SER A 152 26.78 -12.38 3.27
CA SER A 152 27.69 -13.20 4.08
C SER A 152 27.00 -14.32 4.86
N LEU A 153 25.66 -14.32 4.94
CA LEU A 153 24.87 -15.41 5.52
C LEU A 153 24.51 -16.49 4.50
N ALA A 154 24.75 -16.26 3.20
CA ALA A 154 24.53 -17.23 2.15
C ALA A 154 25.69 -18.24 2.08
N PRO A 155 25.46 -19.44 1.51
CA PRO A 155 26.55 -20.37 1.19
C PRO A 155 27.62 -19.69 0.33
N ALA A 156 28.89 -20.08 0.52
CA ALA A 156 30.01 -19.46 -0.18
C ALA A 156 29.87 -19.47 -1.71
N SER A 157 29.21 -20.49 -2.28
CA SER A 157 28.94 -20.60 -3.71
C SER A 157 27.93 -19.58 -4.25
N GLU A 158 27.05 -19.03 -3.41
CA GLU A 158 25.99 -18.09 -3.79
C GLU A 158 26.27 -16.65 -3.33
N MET A 159 27.29 -16.45 -2.49
CA MET A 159 27.59 -15.15 -1.87
C MET A 159 27.78 -14.04 -2.91
N ASP A 160 28.58 -14.29 -3.95
CA ASP A 160 28.85 -13.31 -5.02
C ASP A 160 27.58 -12.94 -5.80
N ARG A 161 26.73 -13.93 -6.08
CA ARG A 161 25.44 -13.73 -6.74
C ARG A 161 24.50 -12.90 -5.87
N CYS A 162 24.45 -13.15 -4.56
CA CYS A 162 23.66 -12.37 -3.61
C CYS A 162 24.14 -10.92 -3.52
N VAL A 163 25.47 -10.68 -3.49
CA VAL A 163 26.04 -9.32 -3.52
C VAL A 163 25.65 -8.61 -4.82
N SER A 164 25.87 -9.24 -5.98
CA SER A 164 25.54 -8.64 -7.28
C SER A 164 24.06 -8.29 -7.38
N SER A 165 23.18 -9.22 -7.00
CA SER A 165 21.73 -9.00 -7.02
C SER A 165 21.31 -7.86 -6.08
N GLY A 166 21.92 -7.77 -4.89
CA GLY A 166 21.65 -6.70 -3.94
C GLY A 166 22.10 -5.33 -4.45
N VAL A 167 23.25 -5.26 -5.13
CA VAL A 167 23.74 -4.01 -5.74
C VAL A 167 22.86 -3.58 -6.90
N ASP A 168 22.42 -4.50 -7.76
CA ASP A 168 21.53 -4.20 -8.89
C ASP A 168 20.21 -3.57 -8.43
N VAL A 169 19.64 -4.07 -7.33
CA VAL A 169 18.42 -3.49 -6.74
C VAL A 169 18.67 -2.04 -6.28
N LEU A 170 19.82 -1.77 -5.65
CA LEU A 170 20.17 -0.42 -5.20
C LEU A 170 20.41 0.56 -6.36
N LEU A 171 20.96 0.08 -7.48
CA LEU A 171 21.16 0.91 -8.67
C LEU A 171 19.84 1.29 -9.34
N ARG A 172 18.90 0.35 -9.42
CA ARG A 172 17.55 0.60 -9.97
C ARG A 172 16.76 1.63 -9.15
N ASP A 173 16.88 1.55 -7.83
CA ASP A 173 16.22 2.47 -6.89
C ASP A 173 16.72 3.92 -7.00
N ASN A 174 17.97 4.14 -7.44
CA ASN A 174 18.51 5.49 -7.69
C ASN A 174 18.24 6.00 -9.11
N SER A 175 17.82 5.14 -10.03
CA SER A 175 17.57 5.48 -11.45
C SER A 175 16.12 5.90 -11.74
N ASP A 176 15.23 5.79 -10.76
CA ASP A 176 13.84 6.24 -10.86
C ASP A 176 13.70 7.56 -10.09
N PRO A 177 13.92 8.74 -10.74
CA PRO A 177 13.53 10.01 -10.15
C PRO A 177 12.01 10.09 -10.21
N GLY A 178 11.36 9.37 -9.29
CA GLY A 178 9.92 9.50 -9.08
C GLY A 178 9.57 10.96 -8.73
N PRO A 179 8.42 11.47 -9.22
CA PRO A 179 8.01 12.88 -9.12
C PRO A 179 7.78 13.38 -7.70
#